data_AF-A0A2V6GBX0-F1
#
_entry.id   AF-A0A2V6GBX0-F1
#
_cell.length_a   1.000
_cell.length_b   1.000
_cell.length_c   1.000
_cell.angle_alpha   90.00
_cell.angle_beta   90.00
_cell.angle_gamma   90.00
#
_symmetry.space_group_name_H-M   'P 1'
#
loop_
_entity.id
_entity.type
_entity.pdbx_description
1 polymer ?
#
loop_
_entity_poly.entity_id
_entity_poly.type
_entity_poly.pdbx_seq_one_letter_code
_entity_poly.pdbx_strand_id
1 'polypeptide(L)'
;MSLIILTWAVFIQTLRYDFVNYDDPSYVYQNTTITSGINLANLAWAFTHIHSENWHPLTTITHMLDCQLYGLSAGWHHFTNVLLHAIAVV
;
A
#
# COMPACT_ATOMS: atom_id res chain seq x y z
N MET A 1 12.53 16.01 -13.24
CA MET A 1 11.61 16.96 -12.55
C MET A 1 10.29 17.14 -13.29
N SER A 2 10.27 17.48 -14.59
CA SER A 2 9.02 17.59 -15.36
C SER A 2 8.18 16.30 -15.35
N LEU A 3 8.83 15.13 -15.44
CA LEU A 3 8.15 13.84 -15.41
C LEU A 3 7.45 13.57 -14.06
N ILE A 4 8.11 13.85 -12.92
CA ILE A 4 7.50 13.74 -11.58
C ILE A 4 6.24 14.61 -11.50
N ILE A 5 6.34 15.87 -11.92
CA ILE A 5 5.21 16.81 -11.86
C ILE A 5 4.03 16.32 -12.71
N LEU A 6 4.30 15.80 -13.91
CA LEU A 6 3.26 15.26 -14.78
C LEU A 6 2.63 13.99 -14.20
N THR A 7 3.42 13.07 -13.65
CA THR A 7 2.91 11.88 -12.96
C THR A 7 1.99 12.29 -11.79
N TRP A 8 2.43 13.21 -10.94
CA TRP A 8 1.60 13.72 -9.84
C TRP A 8 0.34 14.42 -10.33
N ALA A 9 0.41 15.24 -11.38
CA ALA A 9 -0.77 15.94 -11.90
C ALA A 9 -1.86 14.97 -12.39
N VAL A 10 -1.47 13.84 -12.99
CA VAL A 10 -2.41 12.80 -13.43
C VAL A 10 -2.95 11.99 -12.26
N PHE A 11 -2.09 11.60 -11.31
CA PHE A 11 -2.46 10.67 -10.25
C PHE A 11 -2.96 11.32 -8.96
N ILE A 12 -2.87 12.65 -8.76
CA ILE A 12 -3.31 13.30 -7.51
C ILE A 12 -4.79 13.04 -7.19
N GLN A 13 -5.62 12.82 -8.21
CA GLN A 13 -7.03 12.50 -8.05
C GLN A 13 -7.29 11.18 -7.32
N THR A 14 -6.31 10.26 -7.26
CA THR A 14 -6.45 8.98 -6.55
C THR A 14 -6.59 9.14 -5.05
N LEU A 15 -6.18 10.27 -4.49
CA LEU A 15 -6.43 10.64 -3.08
C LEU A 15 -7.92 10.62 -2.69
N ARG A 16 -8.82 10.69 -3.67
CA ARG A 16 -10.27 10.74 -3.47
C ARG A 16 -10.98 9.43 -3.80
N TYR A 17 -10.25 8.42 -4.25
CA TYR A 17 -10.82 7.12 -4.59
C TYR A 17 -10.88 6.22 -3.36
N ASP A 18 -11.91 5.39 -3.33
CA ASP A 18 -12.11 4.35 -2.34
C ASP A 18 -11.45 3.04 -2.78
N PHE A 19 -11.33 2.10 -1.85
CA PHE A 19 -10.93 0.73 -2.17
C PHE A 19 -11.92 0.08 -3.14
N VAL A 20 -11.38 -0.78 -4.01
CA VAL A 20 -12.13 -1.55 -4.99
C VAL A 20 -12.34 -2.97 -4.47
N ASN A 21 -13.57 -3.48 -4.59
CA ASN A 21 -13.90 -4.84 -4.17
C ASN A 21 -13.41 -5.90 -5.18
N TYR A 22 -12.08 -6.01 -5.34
CA TYR A 22 -11.42 -7.00 -6.16
C TYR A 22 -10.29 -7.66 -5.38
N ASP A 23 -9.16 -6.99 -5.25
CA ASP A 23 -7.95 -7.45 -4.56
C ASP A 23 -7.74 -6.73 -3.21
N ASP A 24 -8.09 -5.44 -3.12
CA ASP A 24 -7.99 -4.64 -1.88
C ASP A 24 -8.57 -5.31 -0.61
N PRO A 25 -9.71 -6.06 -0.64
CA PRO A 25 -10.16 -6.76 0.56
C PRO A 25 -9.10 -7.73 1.09
N SER A 26 -8.56 -8.58 0.22
CA SER A 26 -7.55 -9.58 0.58
C SER A 26 -6.19 -8.97 0.91
N TYR A 27 -5.84 -7.88 0.21
CA TYR A 27 -4.55 -7.23 0.32
C TYR A 27 -4.44 -6.31 1.53
N VAL A 28 -5.53 -5.68 1.93
CA VAL A 28 -5.53 -4.61 2.93
C VAL A 28 -6.51 -4.90 4.04
N TYR A 29 -7.81 -4.70 3.82
CA TYR A 29 -8.74 -4.43 4.91
C TYR A 29 -9.44 -5.67 5.52
N GLN A 30 -9.35 -6.84 4.88
CA GLN A 30 -9.79 -8.12 5.47
C GLN A 30 -8.63 -8.94 6.04
N ASN A 31 -7.38 -8.47 5.90
CA ASN A 31 -6.21 -9.15 6.42
C ASN A 31 -5.75 -8.53 7.75
N THR A 32 -6.01 -9.22 8.86
CA THR A 32 -5.68 -8.74 10.21
C THR A 32 -4.18 -8.59 10.45
N THR A 33 -3.35 -9.38 9.77
CA THR A 33 -1.89 -9.23 9.84
C THR A 33 -1.44 -7.92 9.21
N ILE A 34 -2.17 -7.40 8.22
CA ILE A 34 -1.88 -6.10 7.60
C ILE A 34 -2.47 -4.96 8.42
N THR A 35 -3.75 -5.05 8.79
CA THR A 35 -4.43 -3.96 9.50
C THR A 35 -3.91 -3.74 10.92
N SER A 36 -3.24 -4.73 11.52
CA SER A 36 -2.54 -4.58 12.82
C SER A 36 -1.20 -3.84 12.73
N GLY A 37 -0.74 -3.47 11.54
CA GLY A 37 0.42 -2.61 11.34
C GLY A 37 1.78 -3.30 11.52
N ILE A 38 2.85 -2.51 11.65
CA ILE A 38 4.20 -3.03 11.82
C ILE A 38 4.44 -3.46 13.28
N ASN A 39 4.80 -4.72 13.44
CA ASN A 39 5.44 -5.25 14.63
C ASN A 39 6.40 -6.38 14.23
N LEU A 40 7.21 -6.88 15.17
CA LEU A 40 8.22 -7.89 14.86
C LEU A 40 7.62 -9.18 14.28
N ALA A 41 6.46 -9.60 14.77
CA ALA A 41 5.78 -10.80 14.28
C ALA A 41 5.26 -10.61 12.84
N ASN A 42 4.63 -9.46 12.56
CA ASN A 42 4.12 -9.12 11.23
C ASN A 42 5.26 -8.92 10.21
N LEU A 43 6.38 -8.35 10.63
CA LEU A 43 7.56 -8.20 9.78
C LEU A 43 8.13 -9.58 9.41
N ALA A 44 8.28 -10.48 10.40
CA ALA A 44 8.70 -11.86 10.14
C ALA A 44 7.69 -12.60 9.24
N TRP A 45 6.39 -12.38 9.44
CA TRP A 45 5.33 -12.94 8.62
C TRP A 45 5.45 -12.52 7.15
N ALA A 46 5.69 -11.22 6.89
CA ALA A 46 5.82 -10.68 5.53
C ALA A 46 6.93 -11.36 4.71
N PHE A 47 8.04 -11.75 5.35
CA PHE A 47 9.14 -12.45 4.69
C PHE A 47 8.94 -13.97 4.56
N THR A 48 8.02 -14.57 5.30
CA THR A 48 7.89 -16.04 5.41
C THR A 48 6.60 -16.59 4.79
N HIS A 49 5.60 -15.75 4.55
CA HIS A 49 4.28 -16.18 4.08
C HIS A 49 3.91 -15.57 2.73
N ILE A 50 3.04 -16.28 2.02
CA ILE A 50 2.37 -15.78 0.82
C ILE A 50 1.21 -14.89 1.27
N HIS A 51 1.13 -13.69 0.70
CA HIS A 51 0.10 -12.70 0.91
C HIS A 51 -0.73 -12.55 -0.38
N SER A 52 -2.03 -12.84 -0.31
CA SER A 52 -2.94 -12.82 -1.46
C SER A 52 -2.36 -13.52 -2.69
N GLU A 53 -2.07 -14.82 -2.52
CA GLU A 53 -1.52 -15.72 -3.55
C GLU A 53 -0.12 -15.36 -4.09
N ASN A 54 0.51 -14.30 -3.57
CA ASN A 54 1.82 -13.84 -4.02
C ASN A 54 2.83 -13.68 -2.86
N TRP A 55 4.13 -13.76 -3.16
CA TRP A 55 5.19 -13.45 -2.19
C TRP A 55 5.86 -12.12 -2.56
N HIS A 56 5.58 -11.07 -1.78
CA HIS A 56 6.09 -9.72 -2.01
C HIS A 56 6.25 -8.94 -0.69
N PRO A 57 7.30 -9.26 0.09
CA PRO A 57 7.46 -8.74 1.46
C PRO A 57 7.42 -7.23 1.55
N LEU A 58 8.03 -6.50 0.60
CA LEU A 58 8.05 -5.03 0.63
C LEU A 58 6.66 -4.44 0.47
N THR A 59 5.88 -4.91 -0.50
CA THR A 59 4.48 -4.48 -0.70
C THR A 59 3.64 -4.77 0.54
N THR A 60 3.80 -5.95 1.13
CA THR A 60 3.11 -6.34 2.36
C THR A 60 3.44 -5.40 3.53
N ILE A 61 4.72 -5.06 3.69
CA ILE A 61 5.18 -4.14 4.74
C ILE A 61 4.68 -2.71 4.48
N THR A 62 4.63 -2.27 3.22
CA THR A 62 4.06 -0.97 2.86
C THR A 62 2.59 -0.88 3.26
N HIS A 63 1.77 -1.90 2.98
CA HIS A 63 0.38 -1.90 3.42
C HIS A 63 0.23 -1.91 4.96
N MET A 64 1.10 -2.64 5.67
CA MET A 64 1.15 -2.59 7.14
C MET A 64 1.46 -1.18 7.64
N LEU A 65 2.45 -0.52 7.03
CA LEU A 65 2.82 0.85 7.37
C LEU A 65 1.68 1.82 7.10
N ASP A 66 1.03 1.72 5.94
CA ASP A 66 -0.09 2.58 5.57
C ASP A 66 -1.28 2.40 6.53
N CYS A 67 -1.60 1.15 6.91
CA CYS A 67 -2.60 0.86 7.94
C CYS A 67 -2.22 1.48 9.30
N GLN A 68 -0.95 1.45 9.67
CA GLN A 68 -0.49 2.02 10.94
C GLN A 68 -0.52 3.55 10.96
N LEU A 69 -0.19 4.20 9.84
CA LEU A 69 -0.13 5.67 9.74
C LEU A 69 -1.49 6.30 9.45
N TYR A 70 -2.28 5.66 8.59
CA TYR A 70 -3.48 6.25 8.00
C TYR A 70 -4.77 5.48 8.29
N GLY A 71 -4.67 4.33 8.97
CA GLY A 71 -5.80 3.41 9.11
C GLY A 71 -6.27 2.89 7.75
N LEU A 72 -7.57 2.64 7.63
CA LEU A 72 -8.20 2.17 6.38
C LEU A 72 -8.65 3.33 5.48
N SER A 73 -7.78 4.31 5.26
CA SER A 73 -8.05 5.44 4.36
C SER A 73 -7.45 5.19 2.98
N ALA A 74 -8.27 4.69 2.05
CA ALA A 74 -7.85 4.32 0.69
C ALA A 74 -7.02 5.42 -0.02
N GLY A 75 -7.47 6.68 0.07
CA GLY A 75 -6.75 7.82 -0.50
C GLY A 75 -5.29 7.94 -0.05
N TRP A 76 -4.99 7.71 1.23
CA TRP A 76 -3.62 7.75 1.74
C TRP A 76 -2.78 6.53 1.34
N HIS A 77 -3.41 5.37 1.13
CA HIS A 77 -2.72 4.21 0.57
C HIS A 77 -2.36 4.45 -0.90
N HIS A 78 -3.25 5.08 -1.66
CA HIS A 78 -2.96 5.53 -3.02
C HIS A 78 -1.85 6.59 -3.07
N PHE A 79 -1.81 7.51 -2.10
CA PHE A 79 -0.71 8.47 -1.96
C PHE A 79 0.64 7.78 -1.85
N THR A 80 0.77 6.82 -0.92
CA THR A 80 2.01 6.06 -0.73
C THR A 80 2.42 5.36 -2.03
N ASN A 81 1.46 4.73 -2.73
CA ASN A 81 1.74 4.05 -4.00
C ASN A 81 2.28 5.01 -5.07
N VAL A 82 1.63 6.16 -5.29
CA VAL A 82 2.07 7.17 -6.26
C VAL A 82 3.44 7.74 -5.90
N LEU A 83 3.70 7.99 -4.62
CA LEU A 83 5.00 8.46 -4.12
C LEU A 83 6.10 7.42 -4.39
N LEU A 84 5.87 6.14 -4.06
CA LEU A 84 6.84 5.08 -4.29
C LEU A 84 7.09 4.86 -5.79
N HIS A 85 6.05 4.92 -6.63
CA HIS A 85 6.19 4.84 -8.08
C HIS A 85 7.07 5.98 -8.63
N ALA A 86 6.84 7.21 -8.17
CA ALA A 86 7.61 8.37 -8.58
C ALA A 86 9.08 8.33 -8.14
N ILE A 87 9.42 7.60 -7.07
CA ILE A 87 10.80 7.42 -6.61
C ILE A 87 11.49 6.27 -7.35
N ALA A 88 10.76 5.19 -7.65
CA ALA A 88 11.34 3.96 -8.18
C ALA A 88 11.57 3.98 -9.70
N VAL A 89 10.75 4.69 -10.46
CA VAL A 89 10.71 4.57 -11.93
C VAL A 89 10.97 5.90 -12.64
N VAL A 90 10.52 7.01 -12.07
CA VAL A 90 10.56 8.36 -12.67
C VAL A 90 11.86 9.08 -12.33
#